data_AF-A0A1J0P8U6-F1
#
_entry.id   AF-A0A1J0P8U6-F1
#
_cell.length_a   1.000
_cell.length_b   1.000
_cell.length_c   1.000
_cell.angle_alpha   90.00
_cell.angle_beta   90.00
_cell.angle_gamma   90.00
#
_symmetry.space_group_name_H-M   'P 1'
#
loop_
_entity.id
_entity.type
_entity.pdbx_description
1 polymer ?
#
loop_
_entity_poly.entity_id
_entity_poly.type
_entity_poly.pdbx_seq_one_letter_code
_entity_poly.pdbx_strand_id
1 'polypeptide(L)'
;MEAEANPEAPRSEDSAQEARRAANRRKVREHRQRLRAQGMRPIQIWVPDVHAPGFAAEARRQSRLANESPEEAEIQAFIDSVVEWPDDETSQ
;
A
#
# COMPACT_ATOMS: atom_id res chain seq x y z
N MET A 1 35.31 -30.82 -35.66
CA MET A 1 34.37 -31.73 -34.99
C MET A 1 34.75 -31.73 -33.53
N GLU A 2 34.01 -31.19 -32.59
CA GLU A 2 32.76 -30.45 -32.56
C GLU A 2 32.80 -29.69 -31.23
N ALA A 3 32.28 -28.47 -31.23
CA ALA A 3 32.06 -27.73 -30.01
C ALA A 3 30.92 -28.44 -29.25
N GLU A 4 31.11 -28.73 -27.97
CA GLU A 4 29.96 -28.92 -27.08
C GLU A 4 30.27 -28.31 -25.72
N ALA A 5 30.12 -26.99 -25.66
CA ALA A 5 29.90 -26.28 -24.43
C ALA A 5 28.54 -26.73 -23.86
N ASN A 6 28.56 -27.41 -22.72
CA ASN A 6 27.36 -27.74 -21.94
C ASN A 6 26.72 -26.45 -21.40
N PRO A 7 25.51 -26.05 -21.81
CA PRO A 7 24.97 -24.74 -21.46
C PRO A 7 23.79 -24.77 -20.46
N GLU A 8 23.59 -25.82 -19.65
CA GLU A 8 22.34 -25.91 -18.87
C GLU A 8 22.46 -26.27 -17.38
N ALA A 9 22.59 -25.22 -16.56
CA ALA A 9 21.77 -25.01 -15.36
C ALA A 9 21.42 -23.50 -15.34
N PRO A 10 20.16 -23.05 -15.06
CA PRO A 10 19.32 -23.49 -13.93
C PRO A 10 17.79 -23.55 -14.22
N ARG A 11 17.16 -24.74 -14.26
CA ARG A 11 15.70 -24.87 -14.49
C ARG A 11 14.83 -24.94 -13.21
N SER A 12 15.44 -25.08 -12.02
CA SER A 12 14.73 -25.28 -10.75
C SER A 12 14.39 -23.98 -10.01
N GLU A 13 15.28 -22.98 -10.04
CA GLU A 13 15.07 -21.72 -9.32
C GLU A 13 14.06 -20.81 -10.03
N ASP A 14 14.09 -20.79 -11.37
CA ASP A 14 13.15 -20.02 -12.18
C ASP A 14 11.70 -20.48 -11.97
N SER A 15 11.45 -21.80 -11.95
CA SER A 15 10.11 -22.36 -11.72
C SER A 15 9.59 -22.08 -10.30
N ALA A 16 10.46 -22.11 -9.28
CA ALA A 16 10.10 -21.72 -7.92
C ALA A 16 9.77 -20.22 -7.82
N GLN A 17 10.52 -19.37 -8.52
CA GLN A 17 10.29 -17.93 -8.55
C GLN A 17 8.97 -17.59 -9.27
N GLU A 18 8.65 -18.28 -10.36
CA GLU A 18 7.37 -18.15 -11.07
C GLU A 18 6.17 -18.56 -10.20
N ALA A 19 6.27 -19.69 -9.51
CA ALA A 19 5.25 -20.15 -8.58
C ALA A 19 4.98 -19.10 -7.48
N ARG A 20 6.03 -18.47 -6.95
CA ARG A 20 5.91 -17.41 -5.94
C ARG A 20 5.24 -16.15 -6.48
N ARG A 21 5.59 -15.72 -7.70
CA ARG A 21 4.91 -14.59 -8.38
C ARG A 21 3.43 -14.91 -8.62
N ALA A 22 3.09 -16.12 -9.04
CA ALA A 22 1.71 -16.55 -9.24
C ALA A 22 0.90 -16.56 -7.93
N ALA A 23 1.49 -17.05 -6.83
CA ALA A 23 0.86 -17.02 -5.51
C ALA A 23 0.59 -15.58 -5.04
N ASN A 24 1.54 -14.66 -5.22
CA ASN A 24 1.35 -13.25 -4.89
C ASN A 24 0.23 -12.60 -5.72
N ARG A 25 0.19 -12.84 -7.04
CA ARG A 25 -0.89 -12.35 -7.91
C ARG A 25 -2.26 -12.84 -7.43
N ARG A 26 -2.37 -14.11 -7.03
CA ARG A 26 -3.61 -14.69 -6.49
C ARG A 26 -4.05 -13.99 -5.20
N LYS A 27 -3.15 -13.86 -4.22
CA LYS A 27 -3.44 -13.16 -2.95
C LYS A 27 -3.92 -11.73 -3.17
N VAL A 28 -3.24 -10.97 -4.03
CA VAL A 28 -3.64 -9.58 -4.36
C VAL A 28 -5.02 -9.55 -5.03
N ARG A 29 -5.33 -10.51 -5.91
CA ARG A 29 -6.64 -10.60 -6.56
C ARG A 29 -7.75 -10.90 -5.55
N GLU A 30 -7.57 -11.90 -4.69
CA GLU A 30 -8.54 -12.27 -3.65
C GLU A 30 -8.80 -11.11 -2.69
N HIS A 31 -7.75 -10.41 -2.25
CA HIS A 31 -7.88 -9.23 -1.40
C HIS A 31 -8.70 -8.11 -2.08
N ARG A 32 -8.38 -7.79 -3.34
CA ARG A 32 -9.16 -6.79 -4.11
C ARG A 32 -10.61 -7.23 -4.35
N GLN A 33 -10.89 -8.53 -4.49
CA GLN A 33 -12.26 -9.02 -4.64
C GLN A 33 -13.06 -8.82 -3.35
N ARG A 34 -12.47 -9.11 -2.18
CA ARG A 34 -13.09 -8.87 -0.87
C ARG A 34 -13.43 -7.39 -0.69
N LEU A 35 -12.50 -6.49 -0.99
CA LEU A 35 -12.73 -5.03 -0.88
C LEU A 35 -13.84 -4.57 -1.84
N ARG A 36 -13.89 -5.09 -3.07
CA ARG A 36 -14.98 -4.77 -4.00
C ARG A 36 -16.33 -5.27 -3.53
N ALA A 37 -16.39 -6.45 -2.91
CA ALA A 37 -17.63 -6.98 -2.33
C ALA A 37 -18.14 -6.12 -1.16
N GLN A 38 -17.24 -5.44 -0.44
CA GLN A 38 -17.56 -4.45 0.59
C GLN A 38 -17.92 -3.06 0.01
N GLY A 39 -18.04 -2.94 -1.32
CA GLY A 39 -18.37 -1.67 -1.99
C GLY A 39 -17.17 -0.72 -2.19
N MET A 40 -15.95 -1.13 -1.81
CA MET A 40 -14.76 -0.30 -1.98
C MET A 40 -14.19 -0.39 -3.40
N ARG A 41 -13.68 0.72 -3.92
CA ARG A 41 -13.04 0.79 -5.24
C ARG A 41 -11.57 1.17 -5.09
N PRO A 42 -10.62 0.39 -5.64
CA PRO A 42 -9.21 0.76 -5.58
C PRO A 42 -8.94 1.98 -6.46
N ILE A 43 -8.29 2.99 -5.90
CA ILE A 43 -7.75 4.14 -6.63
C ILE A 43 -6.21 4.09 -6.57
N GLN A 44 -5.56 4.49 -7.66
CA GLN A 44 -4.11 4.63 -7.70
C GLN A 44 -3.79 6.11 -7.83
N ILE A 45 -3.12 6.65 -6.82
CA ILE A 45 -2.70 8.04 -6.76
C ILE A 45 -1.18 8.08 -6.68
N TRP A 46 -0.60 9.13 -7.26
CA TRP A 46 0.82 9.43 -7.10
C TRP A 46 0.98 10.34 -5.89
N VAL A 47 1.78 9.89 -4.93
CA VAL A 47 2.11 10.66 -3.71
C VAL A 47 3.57 11.11 -3.78
N PRO A 48 3.95 12.20 -3.09
CA PRO A 48 5.35 12.58 -2.94
C PRO A 48 6.18 11.46 -2.31
N ASP A 49 7.43 11.34 -2.72
CA ASP A 49 8.36 10.35 -2.17
C ASP A 49 8.72 10.70 -0.71
N VAL A 50 8.35 9.81 0.21
CA VAL A 50 8.58 9.98 1.65
C VAL A 50 10.05 9.85 2.05
N HIS A 51 10.88 9.27 1.18
CA HIS A 51 12.32 9.13 1.39
C HIS A 51 13.14 10.26 0.78
N ALA A 52 12.51 11.14 -0.01
CA ALA A 52 13.21 12.27 -0.60
C ALA A 52 13.76 13.21 0.50
N PRO A 53 14.99 13.72 0.33
CA PRO A 53 15.53 14.74 1.23
C PRO A 53 14.56 15.92 1.33
N GLY A 54 14.24 16.34 2.56
CA GLY A 54 13.33 17.46 2.81
C GLY A 54 11.84 17.09 2.91
N PHE A 55 11.43 15.85 2.61
CA PHE A 55 10.03 15.42 2.77
C PHE A 55 9.51 15.69 4.18
N ALA A 56 10.29 15.34 5.21
CA ALA A 56 9.89 15.56 6.61
C ALA A 56 9.66 17.05 6.94
N ALA A 57 10.44 17.95 6.34
CA ALA A 57 10.28 19.39 6.54
C ALA A 57 9.01 19.90 5.85
N GLU A 58 8.75 19.46 4.61
CA GLU A 58 7.55 19.85 3.87
C GLU A 58 6.29 19.25 4.50
N ALA A 59 6.31 17.98 4.89
CA ALA A 59 5.22 17.35 5.63
C ALA A 59 4.88 18.15 6.88
N ARG A 60 5.89 18.53 7.69
CA ARG A 60 5.69 19.36 8.88
C ARG A 60 5.09 20.74 8.54
N ARG A 61 5.56 21.38 7.47
CA ARG A 61 5.02 22.67 7.02
C ARG A 61 3.56 22.54 6.63
N GLN A 62 3.21 21.53 5.83
CA GLN A 62 1.85 21.31 5.33
C GLN A 62 0.90 20.90 6.47
N SER A 63 1.34 20.06 7.41
CA SER A 63 0.53 19.72 8.59
C SER A 63 0.15 20.96 9.41
N ARG A 64 1.06 21.93 9.57
CA ARG A 64 0.73 23.19 10.25
C ARG A 64 -0.27 24.02 9.46
N LEU A 65 -0.09 24.14 8.15
CA LEU A 65 -1.04 24.89 7.31
C LEU A 65 -2.44 24.29 7.36
N ALA A 66 -2.55 22.96 7.35
CA ALA A 66 -3.84 22.28 7.51
C ALA A 66 -4.45 22.55 8.90
N ASN A 67 -3.63 22.50 9.95
CA ASN A 67 -4.07 22.79 11.32
C ASN A 67 -4.48 24.25 11.55
N GLU A 68 -3.88 25.18 10.81
CA GLU A 68 -4.17 26.62 10.88
C GLU A 68 -5.30 27.04 9.92
N SER A 69 -5.90 26.10 9.19
CA SER A 69 -7.00 26.40 8.26
C SER A 69 -8.21 26.95 9.01
N PRO A 70 -8.89 28.01 8.52
CA PRO A 70 -10.08 28.55 9.17
C PRO A 70 -11.19 27.52 9.41
N GLU A 71 -11.28 26.51 8.54
CA GLU A 71 -12.28 25.45 8.59
C GLU A 71 -11.86 24.26 9.47
N GLU A 72 -10.63 24.25 9.99
CA GLU A 72 -10.09 23.10 10.74
C GLU A 72 -11.00 22.71 11.92
N ALA A 73 -11.44 23.70 12.70
CA ALA A 73 -12.22 23.44 13.90
C ALA A 73 -13.59 22.82 13.58
N GLU A 74 -14.22 23.24 12.48
CA GLU A 74 -15.50 22.70 12.02
C GLU A 74 -15.31 21.28 11.47
N ILE A 75 -14.26 21.06 10.67
CA ILE A 75 -13.92 19.74 10.13
C ILE A 75 -13.62 18.76 11.25
N GLN A 76 -12.82 19.17 12.24
CA GLN A 76 -12.45 18.33 13.38
C GLN A 76 -13.69 17.99 14.22
N ALA A 77 -14.54 18.96 14.53
CA ALA A 77 -15.79 18.73 15.26
C ALA A 77 -16.74 17.79 14.50
N PHE A 78 -16.82 17.91 13.17
CA PHE A 78 -17.58 16.98 12.35
C PHE A 78 -17.02 15.56 12.42
N ILE A 79 -15.70 15.38 12.25
CA ILE A 79 -15.05 14.07 12.33
C ILE A 79 -15.30 13.42 13.70
N ASP A 80 -15.11 14.16 14.79
CA ASP A 80 -15.34 13.68 16.14
C ASP A 80 -16.80 13.26 16.38
N SER A 81 -17.75 13.87 15.67
CA SER A 81 -19.18 13.52 15.78
C SER A 81 -19.59 12.25 15.02
N VAL A 82 -18.80 11.81 14.03
CA VAL A 82 -19.14 10.67 13.16
C VAL A 82 -18.22 9.47 13.33
N VAL A 83 -17.03 9.64 13.92
CA VAL A 83 -16.07 8.55 14.14
C VAL A 83 -16.37 7.87 15.47
N GLU A 84 -16.87 6.64 15.39
CA GLU A 84 -16.84 5.69 16.50
C GLU A 84 -15.52 4.91 16.40
N TRP A 85 -14.60 5.14 17.34
CA TRP A 85 -13.39 4.32 17.42
C TRP A 85 -13.81 2.91 17.87
N PRO A 86 -13.44 1.84 17.14
CA PRO A 86 -13.70 0.50 17.62
C PRO A 86 -12.94 0.31 18.94
N ASP A 87 -13.66 -0.02 20.01
CA ASP A 87 -13.05 -0.41 21.28
C ASP A 87 -12.02 -1.53 21.02
N ASP A 88 -10.91 -1.52 21.76
CA ASP A 88 -9.77 -2.45 21.67
C ASP A 88 -10.15 -3.93 22.01
N GLU A 89 -11.17 -4.50 21.37
CA GLU A 89 -11.61 -5.90 21.53
C GLU A 89 -11.03 -6.85 20.46
N THR A 90 -9.95 -6.46 19.76
CA THR A 90 -9.27 -7.34 18.78
C THR A 90 -7.82 -7.69 19.15
N SER A 91 -7.51 -7.76 20.45
CA SER A 91 -6.38 -8.58 20.93
C SER A 91 -6.87 -9.99 21.29
N GLN A 92 -6.96 -10.88 20.30
CA GLN A 92 -6.93 -12.34 20.48
C GLN A 92 -6.13 -12.99 19.35
#